data_AF-A0A7G1KQJ4-F1
#
_entry.id   AF-A0A7G1KQJ4-F1
#
_cell.length_a   1.000
_cell.length_b   1.000
_cell.length_c   1.000
_cell.angle_alpha   90.00
_cell.angle_beta   90.00
_cell.angle_gamma   90.00
#
_symmetry.space_group_name_H-M   'P 1'
#
loop_
_entity.id
_entity.type
_entity.pdbx_description
1 polymer ?
#
loop_
_entity_poly.entity_id
_entity_poly.type
_entity_poly.pdbx_seq_one_letter_code
_entity_poly.pdbx_strand_id
1 'polypeptide(L)'
;MSHYEFDLPERPAETSSDLDPAPLTDHVPAEPVTSSAADIADHLRTLSTVEDGAAYLSTQELDRESLLALAGELHLTRVDRLSRAELQRRVLRQAITARRKFEGLRDW
;
A
#
# COMPACT_ATOMS: atom_id res chain seq x y z
N MET A 1 50.11 46.06 -15.93
CA MET A 1 48.66 45.96 -15.74
C MET A 1 48.42 45.72 -14.26
N SER A 2 47.82 46.73 -13.63
CA SER A 2 47.62 46.85 -12.19
C SER A 2 46.55 45.91 -11.64
N HIS A 3 46.69 45.62 -10.35
CA HIS A 3 45.69 45.26 -9.34
C HIS A 3 44.22 45.43 -9.72
N TYR A 4 43.43 44.39 -9.43
CA TYR A 4 42.05 44.45 -8.91
C TYR A 4 41.83 43.11 -8.18
N GLU A 5 42.03 43.02 -6.87
CA GLU A 5 41.20 43.54 -5.77
C GLU A 5 39.95 42.67 -5.53
N PHE A 6 40.09 41.92 -4.45
CA PHE A 6 39.15 41.12 -3.66
C PHE A 6 37.79 41.79 -3.47
N ASP A 7 36.69 41.08 -3.76
CA ASP A 7 35.42 41.29 -3.06
C ASP A 7 34.75 39.92 -2.81
N LEU A 8 35.11 39.34 -1.67
CA LEU A 8 34.42 38.24 -1.02
C LEU A 8 33.58 38.85 0.10
N PRO A 9 32.25 38.75 0.07
CA PRO A 9 31.48 38.89 1.29
C PRO A 9 31.52 37.55 2.04
N GLU A 10 32.35 37.47 3.07
CA GLU A 10 32.07 36.57 4.18
C GLU A 10 30.82 37.06 4.91
N ARG A 11 29.89 36.16 5.25
CA ARG A 11 29.56 35.87 6.67
C ARG A 11 28.62 34.65 6.83
N PRO A 12 28.67 33.98 8.00
CA PRO A 12 28.27 32.59 8.18
C PRO A 12 27.01 32.43 9.05
N ALA A 13 26.67 31.15 9.28
CA ALA A 13 25.82 30.57 10.33
C ALA A 13 24.34 30.26 10.01
N GLU A 14 24.12 28.98 9.70
CA GLU A 14 23.26 28.01 10.43
C GLU A 14 21.78 28.31 10.73
N THR A 15 20.98 27.28 10.39
CA THR A 15 19.79 26.75 11.07
C THR A 15 18.40 27.03 10.48
N SER A 16 17.79 25.96 9.96
CA SER A 16 16.39 25.50 10.17
C SER A 16 15.98 24.70 8.93
N SER A 17 16.07 23.37 8.97
CA SER A 17 14.98 22.48 9.41
C SER A 17 13.72 22.61 8.55
N ASP A 18 13.58 21.70 7.59
CA ASP A 18 12.35 20.98 7.21
C ASP A 18 12.77 20.05 6.04
N LEU A 19 12.84 18.71 6.07
CA LEU A 19 12.32 17.64 6.91
C LEU A 19 13.18 16.37 6.63
N ASP A 20 13.55 15.65 7.68
CA ASP A 20 13.90 14.21 7.70
C ASP A 20 12.59 13.45 8.08
N PRO A 21 12.40 12.10 8.01
CA PRO A 21 12.98 11.00 7.20
C PRO A 21 11.94 10.08 6.49
N ALA A 22 12.36 9.35 5.44
CA ALA A 22 12.04 7.94 5.05
C ALA A 22 10.56 7.42 4.94
N PRO A 23 10.24 6.38 4.12
CA PRO A 23 11.10 5.24 3.81
C PRO A 23 11.41 5.07 2.32
N LEU A 24 12.67 4.75 2.07
CA LEU A 24 13.03 3.77 1.07
C LEU A 24 12.23 2.50 1.41
N THR A 25 11.10 2.27 0.74
CA THR A 25 10.51 0.93 0.72
C THR A 25 11.39 0.07 -0.17
N ASP A 26 12.50 -0.35 0.43
CA ASP A 26 13.21 -1.56 0.07
C ASP A 26 12.22 -2.72 0.27
N HIS A 27 11.54 -3.11 -0.80
CA HIS A 27 10.93 -4.42 -0.87
C HIS A 27 10.88 -4.91 -2.32
N VAL A 28 12.05 -5.23 -2.86
CA VAL A 28 12.13 -6.26 -3.89
C VAL A 28 13.08 -7.34 -3.43
N PRO A 29 12.53 -8.45 -2.92
CA PRO A 29 13.01 -9.77 -3.28
C PRO A 29 11.96 -10.41 -4.18
N ALA A 30 12.32 -10.56 -5.45
CA ALA A 30 11.75 -11.57 -6.32
C ALA A 30 12.02 -12.96 -5.70
N GLU A 31 10.98 -13.76 -5.44
CA GLU A 31 10.94 -15.23 -5.31
C GLU A 31 9.47 -15.71 -5.32
N PRO A 32 9.20 -17.01 -5.53
CA PRO A 32 8.53 -17.58 -6.72
C PRO A 32 7.13 -17.05 -7.03
N VAL A 33 6.66 -17.35 -8.25
CA VAL A 33 5.36 -17.09 -8.90
C VAL A 33 4.09 -17.56 -8.15
N THR A 34 4.06 -17.52 -6.83
CA THR A 34 2.86 -17.60 -6.00
C THR A 34 2.43 -16.18 -5.70
N SER A 35 1.38 -15.70 -6.39
CA SER A 35 0.82 -14.36 -6.21
C SER A 35 0.82 -13.95 -4.73
N SER A 36 1.56 -12.91 -4.37
CA SER A 36 1.69 -12.51 -2.96
C SER A 36 0.34 -11.97 -2.46
N ALA A 37 0.10 -12.02 -1.15
CA ALA A 37 -1.14 -11.50 -0.56
C ALA A 37 -1.39 -10.03 -0.94
N ALA A 38 -0.32 -9.25 -1.13
CA ALA A 38 -0.37 -7.88 -1.63
C ALA A 38 -0.86 -7.79 -3.09
N ASP A 39 -0.36 -8.64 -3.99
CA ASP A 39 -0.80 -8.68 -5.39
C ASP A 39 -2.28 -9.07 -5.50
N ILE A 40 -2.69 -10.04 -4.69
CA ILE A 40 -4.08 -10.48 -4.60
C ILE A 40 -4.94 -9.34 -4.03
N ALA A 41 -4.48 -8.63 -3.01
CA ALA A 41 -5.20 -7.48 -2.45
C ALA A 41 -5.38 -6.37 -3.50
N ASP A 42 -4.35 -6.09 -4.30
CA ASP A 42 -4.42 -5.07 -5.34
C ASP A 42 -5.35 -5.50 -6.48
N HIS A 43 -5.28 -6.76 -6.91
CA HIS A 43 -6.22 -7.32 -7.87
C HIS A 43 -7.67 -7.24 -7.35
N LEU A 44 -7.92 -7.58 -6.09
CA LEU A 44 -9.26 -7.44 -5.48
C LEU A 44 -9.77 -6.00 -5.47
N ARG A 45 -8.89 -4.99 -5.38
CA ARG A 45 -9.27 -3.58 -5.50
C ARG A 45 -9.61 -3.19 -6.93
N THR A 46 -9.16 -3.93 -7.95
CA THR A 46 -9.59 -3.71 -9.34
C THR A 46 -11.00 -4.26 -9.58
N LEU A 47 -11.37 -5.34 -8.88
CA LEU A 47 -12.67 -5.97 -8.99
C LEU A 47 -13.78 -5.09 -8.43
N SER A 48 -14.93 -5.15 -9.08
CA SER A 48 -16.09 -4.29 -8.77
C SER A 48 -17.16 -4.98 -7.93
N THR A 49 -17.15 -6.32 -7.90
CA THR A 49 -18.20 -7.12 -7.26
C THR A 49 -17.63 -8.09 -6.23
N VAL A 50 -18.45 -8.41 -5.22
CA VAL A 50 -18.09 -9.39 -4.18
C VAL A 50 -18.01 -10.78 -4.79
N GLU A 51 -18.89 -11.06 -5.75
CA GLU A 51 -18.97 -12.31 -6.48
C GLU A 51 -17.70 -12.60 -7.29
N ASP A 52 -17.20 -11.63 -8.07
CA ASP A 52 -15.96 -11.78 -8.85
C ASP A 52 -14.76 -11.99 -7.93
N GLY A 53 -14.68 -11.23 -6.84
CA GLY A 53 -13.61 -11.41 -5.86
C GLY A 53 -13.69 -12.74 -5.13
N ALA A 54 -14.90 -13.25 -4.84
CA ALA A 54 -15.07 -14.57 -4.24
C ALA A 54 -14.67 -15.70 -5.20
N ALA A 55 -15.01 -15.57 -6.49
CA ALA A 55 -14.59 -16.51 -7.53
C ALA A 55 -13.06 -16.51 -7.66
N TYR A 56 -12.43 -15.33 -7.73
CA TYR A 56 -10.97 -15.19 -7.79
C TYR A 56 -10.28 -15.80 -6.56
N LEU A 57 -10.75 -15.49 -5.34
CA LEU A 57 -10.20 -16.08 -4.11
C LEU A 57 -10.36 -17.60 -4.05
N SER A 58 -11.42 -18.15 -4.66
CA SER A 58 -11.65 -19.60 -4.73
C SER A 58 -10.70 -20.28 -5.72
N THR A 59 -10.35 -19.63 -6.82
CA THR A 59 -9.32 -20.12 -7.77
C THR A 59 -7.92 -20.12 -7.17
N GLN A 60 -7.63 -19.17 -6.28
CA GLN A 60 -6.33 -19.08 -5.61
C GLN A 60 -6.18 -20.05 -4.42
N GLU A 61 -7.22 -20.86 -4.12
CA GLU A 61 -7.23 -21.87 -3.05
C GLU A 61 -6.69 -21.36 -1.70
N LEU A 62 -7.02 -20.11 -1.36
CA LEU A 62 -6.35 -19.42 -0.25
C LEU A 62 -6.73 -19.98 1.11
N ASP A 63 -5.70 -20.35 1.88
CA ASP A 63 -5.82 -20.76 3.26
C ASP A 63 -6.16 -19.60 4.20
N ARG A 64 -6.53 -19.94 5.44
CA ARG A 64 -6.85 -18.96 6.48
C ARG A 64 -5.69 -17.98 6.73
N GLU A 65 -4.45 -18.46 6.68
CA GLU A 65 -3.25 -17.63 6.87
C GLU A 65 -3.11 -16.60 5.75
N SER A 66 -3.27 -17.01 4.49
CA SER A 66 -3.25 -16.10 3.34
C SER A 66 -4.39 -15.07 3.39
N LEU A 67 -5.57 -15.46 3.88
CA LEU A 67 -6.68 -14.53 4.11
C LEU A 67 -6.39 -13.53 5.25
N LEU A 68 -5.64 -13.91 6.28
CA LEU A 68 -5.20 -12.99 7.33
C LEU A 68 -4.12 -12.03 6.84
N ALA A 69 -3.19 -12.51 6.00
CA ALA A 69 -2.21 -11.65 5.32
C ALA A 69 -2.93 -10.61 4.44
N LEU A 70 -3.88 -11.05 3.60
CA LEU A 70 -4.76 -10.16 2.82
C LEU A 70 -5.51 -9.15 3.68
N ALA A 71 -6.01 -9.57 4.84
CA ALA A 71 -6.66 -8.66 5.77
C ALA A 71 -5.68 -7.61 6.34
N GLY A 72 -4.42 -7.99 6.60
CA GLY A 72 -3.35 -7.06 6.96
C GLY A 72 -3.11 -6.00 5.89
N GLU A 73 -2.98 -6.42 4.62
CA GLU A 73 -2.79 -5.54 3.46
C GLU A 73 -3.97 -4.59 3.22
N LEU A 74 -5.19 -5.01 3.58
CA LEU A 74 -6.39 -4.16 3.53
C LEU A 74 -6.62 -3.35 4.81
N HIS A 75 -5.65 -3.34 5.73
CA HIS A 75 -5.69 -2.68 7.03
C HIS A 75 -6.93 -3.05 7.88
N LEU A 76 -7.40 -4.28 7.73
CA LEU A 76 -8.51 -4.81 8.52
C LEU A 76 -8.01 -5.21 9.91
N THR A 77 -8.58 -4.58 10.94
CA THR A 77 -8.26 -4.89 12.34
C THR A 77 -9.29 -5.85 12.93
N ARG A 78 -8.89 -6.57 14.00
CA ARG A 78 -9.74 -7.52 14.75
C ARG A 78 -10.32 -8.67 13.89
N VAL A 79 -9.55 -9.14 12.92
CA VAL A 79 -9.97 -10.23 12.02
C VAL A 79 -9.64 -11.64 12.54
N ASP A 80 -8.82 -11.73 13.58
CA ASP A 80 -8.30 -13.00 14.10
C ASP A 80 -9.40 -13.95 14.65
N ARG A 81 -10.47 -13.38 15.22
CA ARG A 81 -11.60 -14.12 15.78
C ARG A 81 -12.69 -14.46 14.76
N LEU A 82 -12.54 -14.02 13.51
CA LEU A 82 -13.55 -14.24 12.47
C LEU A 82 -13.41 -15.65 11.89
N SER A 83 -14.56 -16.23 11.55
CA SER A 83 -14.57 -17.44 10.72
C SER A 83 -13.98 -17.16 9.34
N ARG A 84 -13.43 -18.17 8.67
CA ARG A 84 -12.89 -18.03 7.30
C ARG A 84 -13.88 -17.35 6.35
N ALA A 85 -15.15 -17.71 6.43
CA ALA A 85 -16.21 -17.13 5.60
C ALA A 85 -16.53 -15.66 5.93
N GLU A 86 -16.39 -15.24 7.20
CA GLU A 86 -16.52 -13.82 7.57
C GLU A 86 -15.28 -13.00 7.22
N LEU A 87 -14.09 -13.59 7.39
CA LEU A 87 -12.83 -13.01 6.99
C LEU A 87 -12.85 -12.68 5.49
N GLN A 88 -13.22 -13.66 4.66
CA GLN A 88 -13.40 -13.50 3.21
C GLN A 88 -14.41 -12.39 2.89
N ARG A 89 -15.59 -12.40 3.53
CA ARG A 89 -16.61 -11.35 3.32
C ARG A 89 -16.10 -9.95 3.69
N ARG A 90 -15.32 -9.81 4.76
CA ARG A 90 -14.73 -8.51 5.15
C ARG A 90 -13.66 -8.04 4.20
N VAL A 91 -12.74 -8.94 3.81
CA VAL A 91 -11.68 -8.66 2.81
C VAL A 91 -12.32 -8.13 1.52
N LEU A 92 -13.31 -8.83 1.00
CA LEU A 92 -14.01 -8.43 -0.23
C LEU A 92 -14.73 -7.09 -0.10
N ARG A 93 -15.51 -6.91 0.98
CA ARG A 93 -16.22 -5.65 1.23
C ARG A 93 -15.25 -4.47 1.35
N GLN A 94 -14.12 -4.67 2.03
CA GLN A 94 -13.12 -3.63 2.23
C GLN A 94 -12.43 -3.26 0.93
N ALA A 95 -12.01 -4.24 0.12
CA ALA A 95 -11.38 -3.99 -1.18
C ALA A 95 -12.29 -3.16 -2.10
N ILE A 96 -13.57 -3.53 -2.20
CA ILE A 96 -14.56 -2.83 -3.03
C ILE A 96 -14.88 -1.44 -2.45
N THR A 97 -14.99 -1.32 -1.12
CA THR A 97 -15.26 -0.03 -0.47
C THR A 97 -14.08 0.94 -0.64
N ALA A 98 -12.84 0.46 -0.50
CA ALA A 98 -11.63 1.24 -0.72
C ALA A 98 -11.55 1.75 -2.16
N ARG A 99 -11.86 0.89 -3.14
CA ARG A 99 -11.99 1.26 -4.56
C ARG A 99 -13.06 2.34 -4.78
N ARG A 100 -14.27 2.13 -4.26
CA ARG A 100 -15.38 3.09 -4.42
C ARG A 100 -15.06 4.47 -3.87
N LYS A 101 -14.32 4.54 -2.76
CA LYS A 101 -13.82 5.81 -2.20
C LYS A 101 -12.81 6.49 -3.13
N PHE A 102 -12.01 5.71 -3.86
CA PHE A 102 -11.02 6.23 -4.81
C PHE A 102 -11.63 6.65 -6.16
N GLU A 103 -12.63 5.92 -6.68
CA GLU A 103 -13.37 6.35 -7.88
C GLU A 103 -14.13 7.65 -7.65
N GLY A 104 -14.76 7.82 -6.48
CA GLY A 104 -15.43 9.07 -6.12
C GLY A 104 -14.49 10.26 -5.88
N LEU A 105 -13.16 10.04 -5.82
CA LEU A 105 -12.16 11.08 -5.60
C LEU A 105 -11.47 11.53 -6.90
N ARG A 106 -11.80 10.93 -8.06
CA ARG A 106 -11.17 11.23 -9.36
C ARG A 106 -12.01 12.19 -10.24
N ASP A 107 -13.16 12.64 -9.74
CA ASP A 107 -14.07 13.57 -10.41
C ASP A 107 -14.04 15.00 -9.83
N TRP A 108 -12.86 15.54 -9.48
CA TRP A 108 -12.72 16.96 -9.12
C TRP A 108 -11.68 17.68 -9.96
#